data_AF-A0A8J9TRL0-F1
#
_entry.id   AF-A0A8J9TRL0-F1
#
_cell.length_a   1.000
_cell.length_b   1.000
_cell.length_c   1.000
_cell.angle_alpha   90.00
_cell.angle_beta   90.00
_cell.angle_gamma   90.00
#
_symmetry.space_group_name_H-M   'P 1'
#
loop_
_entity.id
_entity.type
_entity.pdbx_description
1 polymer ?
#
loop_
_entity_poly.entity_id
_entity_poly.type
_entity_poly.pdbx_seq_one_letter_code
_entity_poly.pdbx_strand_id
1 'polypeptide(L)' 'ILISLPGTTEVHVHDFSDDVCNGAKLKLIVVSDSFRGKPPLQRHRLVNDCVAVHMPQIHALTIKTWTPAQYESKKSVQES' A
#
# COMPACT_ATOMS: atom_id res chain seq x y z
N ILE A 1 -0.52 10.78 -3.33
CA ILE A 1 -1.56 9.85 -3.85
C ILE A 1 -2.71 9.85 -2.84
N LEU A 2 -3.87 10.42 -3.19
CA LEU A 2 -5.06 10.41 -2.33
C LEU A 2 -5.88 9.16 -2.63
N ILE A 3 -5.92 8.22 -1.68
CA ILE A 3 -6.68 6.96 -1.81
C ILE A 3 -7.88 7.09 -0.88
N SER A 4 -9.06 7.30 -1.44
CA SER A 4 -10.30 7.40 -0.69
C SER A 4 -10.98 6.02 -0.67
N LEU A 5 -10.76 5.25 0.39
CA LEU A 5 -11.44 3.98 0.63
C LEU A 5 -12.26 4.09 1.92
N PRO A 6 -13.56 3.70 1.93
CA PRO A 6 -14.37 3.75 3.14
C PRO A 6 -13.81 2.80 4.20
N GLY A 7 -13.59 3.30 5.42
CA GLY A 7 -13.00 2.57 6.53
C GLY A 7 -11.47 2.50 6.52
N THR A 8 -10.79 3.36 5.75
CA THR A 8 -9.32 3.50 5.80
C THR A 8 -8.91 4.09 7.13
N THR A 9 -8.04 3.38 7.85
CA THR A 9 -7.50 3.84 9.13
C THR A 9 -6.24 4.65 8.89
N GLU A 10 -5.31 4.11 8.10
CA GLU A 10 -4.01 4.73 7.82
C GLU A 10 -3.51 4.36 6.41
N VAL A 11 -2.81 5.29 5.75
CA VAL A 11 -2.13 5.05 4.47
C VAL A 11 -0.70 5.55 4.59
N HIS A 12 0.26 4.65 4.33
CA HIS A 12 1.68 4.95 4.36
C HIS A 12 2.25 4.76 2.96
N VAL A 13 2.87 5.81 2.42
CA VAL A 13 3.59 5.76 1.15
C VAL A 13 5.06 5.80 1.47
N HIS A 14 5.79 4.75 1.11
CA HIS A 14 7.24 4.71 1.20
C HIS A 14 7.84 4.69 -0.21
N ASP A 15 8.73 5.64 -0.45
CA ASP A 15 9.57 5.63 -1.62
C ASP A 15 10.78 4.73 -1.38
N PHE A 16 10.92 3.69 -2.19
CA PHE A 16 12.06 2.77 -2.20
C PHE A 16 12.84 2.92 -3.50
N SER A 17 12.94 4.16 -4.01
CA SER A 17 13.84 4.48 -5.12
C SER A 17 15.27 4.22 -4.67
N ASP A 18 15.69 2.96 -4.80
CA ASP A 18 17.08 2.58 -4.69
C ASP A 18 17.77 3.19 -5.90
N ASP A 19 18.67 4.15 -5.63
CA ASP A 19 19.30 5.14 -6.53
C ASP A 19 19.94 4.58 -7.82
N VAL A 20 19.92 3.25 -8.03
CA VAL A 20 20.72 2.53 -9.03
C VAL A 20 19.92 2.05 -10.26
N CYS A 21 18.58 2.14 -10.28
CA CYS A 21 17.82 1.63 -11.44
C CYS A 21 16.69 2.57 -11.84
N ASN A 22 16.65 2.92 -13.14
CA ASN A 22 15.73 3.83 -13.85
C ASN A 22 14.23 3.50 -13.71
N GLY A 23 13.72 3.36 -12.50
CA GLY A 23 12.34 3.00 -12.22
C GLY A 23 11.97 3.32 -10.79
N ALA A 24 11.10 4.32 -10.62
CA ALA A 24 10.54 4.66 -9.31
C ALA A 24 9.89 3.41 -8.70
N LYS A 25 10.39 2.98 -7.54
CA LYS A 25 9.87 1.85 -6.76
C LYS A 25 9.10 2.42 -5.58
N LEU A 26 7.78 2.46 -5.70
CA LEU A 26 6.93 3.01 -4.65
C LEU A 26 6.24 1.88 -3.90
N LYS A 27 6.35 1.87 -2.58
CA LYS A 27 5.65 0.93 -1.70
C LYS A 27 4.50 1.64 -1.00
N LEU A 28 3.29 1.24 -1.33
CA LEU A 28 2.07 1.72 -0.71
C LEU A 28 1.58 0.69 0.33
N ILE A 29 1.43 1.12 1.57
CA ILE A 29 0.89 0.33 2.67
C ILE A 29 -0.46 0.94 3.04
N VAL A 30 -1.54 0.18 2.86
CA VAL A 30 -2.90 0.60 3.21
C VAL A 30 -3.37 -0.21 4.40
N VAL A 31 -3.78 0.49 5.46
CA VAL A 31 -4.26 -0.10 6.71
C VAL A 31 -5.73 0.25 6.86
N SER A 32 -6.57 -0.79 6.89
CA SER A 32 -8.03 -0.59 6.97
C SER A 32 -8.70 -1.81 7.59
N ASP A 33 -9.70 -1.57 8.45
CA ASP A 33 -10.56 -2.64 8.97
C ASP A 33 -11.52 -3.17 7.87
N SER A 34 -11.79 -2.39 6.82
CA SER A 34 -12.59 -2.84 5.66
C SER A 34 -11.95 -4.00 4.89
N PHE A 35 -10.67 -4.27 5.14
CA PHE A 35 -10.01 -5.46 4.63
C PHE A 35 -10.32 -6.70 5.47
N ARG A 36 -10.66 -6.56 6.75
CA ARG A 36 -11.02 -7.67 7.63
C ARG A 36 -12.24 -8.40 7.06
N GLY A 37 -12.05 -9.67 6.68
CA GLY A 37 -13.10 -10.50 6.08
C GLY A 37 -13.27 -10.42 4.55
N LYS A 38 -12.59 -9.48 3.84
CA LYS A 38 -12.62 -9.45 2.37
C LYS A 38 -11.52 -10.33 1.75
N PRO A 39 -11.72 -10.96 0.58
CA PRO A 39 -10.69 -11.75 -0.07
C PRO A 39 -9.51 -10.87 -0.53
N PRO A 40 -8.25 -11.35 -0.42
CA PRO A 40 -7.04 -10.57 -0.74
C PRO A 40 -7.03 -10.04 -2.17
N LEU A 41 -7.59 -10.79 -3.13
CA LEU A 41 -7.67 -10.40 -4.53
C LEU A 41 -8.49 -9.11 -4.75
N GLN A 42 -9.62 -8.97 -4.03
CA GLN A 42 -10.49 -7.81 -4.15
C GLN A 42 -9.85 -6.55 -3.56
N ARG A 43 -9.09 -6.70 -2.46
CA ARG A 43 -8.30 -5.63 -1.85
C ARG A 43 -7.21 -5.16 -2.80
N HIS A 44 -6.48 -6.11 -3.39
CA HIS A 44 -5.46 -5.80 -4.38
C HIS A 44 -6.05 -5.11 -5.60
N ARG A 45 -7.20 -5.57 -6.14
CA ARG A 45 -7.85 -4.89 -7.26
C ARG A 45 -8.24 -3.45 -6.94
N LEU A 46 -8.88 -3.20 -5.80
CA LEU A 46 -9.30 -1.85 -5.40
C LEU A 46 -8.12 -0.89 -5.31
N VAL A 47 -7.05 -1.31 -4.62
CA VAL A 47 -5.87 -0.45 -4.49
C VAL A 47 -5.14 -0.34 -5.82
N ASN A 48 -4.99 -1.45 -6.55
CA ASN A 48 -4.35 -1.45 -7.86
C ASN A 48 -5.07 -0.54 -8.86
N ASP A 49 -6.40 -0.45 -8.84
CA ASP A 49 -7.16 0.46 -9.69
C ASP A 49 -6.87 1.93 -9.36
N CYS A 50 -6.85 2.29 -8.07
CA CYS A 50 -6.48 3.64 -7.63
C CYS A 50 -5.05 4.04 -8.03
N VAL A 51 -4.10 3.09 -7.98
CA VAL A 51 -2.70 3.38 -8.32
C VAL A 51 -2.36 3.08 -9.78
N ALA A 52 -3.20 2.36 -10.52
CA ALA A 52 -3.04 2.10 -11.96
C ALA A 52 -2.95 3.41 -12.74
N VAL A 53 -3.66 4.45 -12.28
CA VAL A 53 -3.59 5.82 -12.81
C VAL A 53 -2.18 6.42 -12.74
N HIS A 54 -1.38 6.02 -11.75
CA HIS A 54 -0.01 6.50 -11.52
C HIS A 54 1.05 5.52 -12.04
N MET A 55 0.64 4.32 -12.48
CA MET A 55 1.48 3.26 -13.04
C MET A 55 2.33 3.69 -14.26
N PRO A 56 1.87 4.54 -15.20
CA PRO A 56 2.74 4.99 -16.30
C PRO A 56 3.92 5.85 -15.84
N GLN A 57 3.90 6.39 -14.62
CA GLN A 57 4.99 7.17 -14.04
C GLN A 57 5.91 6.33 -13.15
N ILE A 58 5.46 5.14 -12.73
CA ILE A 58 6.10 4.31 -11.70
C ILE A 58 6.34 2.92 -12.28
N HIS A 59 7.60 2.59 -12.58
CA HIS A 59 7.97 1.28 -13.15
C HIS A 59 7.61 0.11 -12.24
N ALA A 60 7.64 0.29 -10.92
CA ALA A 60 7.28 -0.76 -9.98
C ALA A 60 6.58 -0.19 -8.74
N LEU A 61 5.33 -0.59 -8.53
CA LEU A 61 4.57 -0.23 -7.35
C LEU A 61 4.26 -1.49 -6.53
N THR A 62 4.65 -1.49 -5.26
CA THR A 62 4.32 -2.56 -4.31
C THR A 62 3.17 -2.13 -3.43
N ILE A 63 2.02 -2.75 -3.60
CA ILE A 63 0.85 -2.54 -2.74
C ILE A 63 0.84 -3.58 -1.63
N LYS A 64 0.72 -3.16 -0.38
CA LYS A 64 0.45 -4.04 0.74
C LYS A 64 -0.80 -3.59 1.50
N THR A 65 -1.79 -4.46 1.58
CA THR A 65 -3.01 -4.23 2.36
C THR A 65 -2.92 -4.98 3.69
N TRP A 66 -2.98 -4.25 4.80
CA TRP A 66 -2.92 -4.81 6.15
C TRP A 66 -4.17 -4.45 6.94
N THR A 67 -4.52 -5.28 7.91
CA THR A 67 -5.50 -4.89 8.94
C THR A 67 -4.80 -4.07 10.02
N PRO A 68 -5.52 -3.20 10.76
CA PRO A 68 -4.94 -2.42 11.86
C PRO A 68 -4.21 -3.32 12.87
N ALA A 69 -4.81 -4.44 13.26
CA ALA A 69 -4.19 -5.40 14.17
C ALA A 69 -2.86 -6.00 13.65
N GLN A 70 -2.76 -6.32 12.35
CA GLN A 70 -1.50 -6.82 11.79
C GLN A 70 -0.48 -5.69 11.58
N TYR A 71 -0.95 -4.49 11.27
CA TYR A 71 -0.10 -3.33 11.08
C TYR A 71 0.56 -2.91 12.38
N GLU A 72 -0.17 -2.86 13.51
CA GLU A 72 0.41 -2.59 14.84
C GLU A 72 1.55 -3.55 15.18
N SER A 73 1.36 -4.86 14.95
CA SER A 73 2.42 -5.86 15.16
C SER A 73 3.62 -5.68 14.24
N LYS A 74 3.44 -5.14 13.03
CA LYS A 74 4.52 -4.87 12.07
C LYS A 74 5.21 -3.52 12.30
N LYS A 75 4.47 -2.50 12.77
CA LYS A 75 4.99 -1.16 13.10
C LYS A 75 6.06 -1.28 14.17
N SER A 76 5.79 -2.09 15.21
CA SER A 76 6.73 -2.37 16.30
C SER A 76 8.02 -3.08 15.87
N VAL A 77 8.10 -3.64 14.66
CA VAL A 77 9.26 -4.38 14.13
C VAL A 77 10.08 -3.54 13.14
N GLN A 78 9.56 -2.39 12.69
CA GLN A 78 10.26 -1.50 11.74
C GLN A 78 11.01 -0.34 12.42
N GLU A 79 10.92 -0.22 13.76
CA GLU A 79 11.62 0.80 14.57
C GLU A 79 12.72 0.18 15.47
N SER A 80 13.52 -0.76 14.96
CA SER A 80 14.73 -1.25 15.66
C SER A 80 15.87 -1.50 14.70
#